data_AF-A0A949UGQ8-F1
#
_entry.id   AF-A0A949UGQ8-F1
#
_cell.length_a   1.000
_cell.length_b   1.000
_cell.length_c   1.000
_cell.angle_alpha   90.00
_cell.angle_beta   90.00
_cell.angle_gamma   90.00
#
_symmetry.space_group_name_H-M   'P 1'
#
loop_
_entity.id
_entity.type
_entity.pdbx_description
1 polymer ?
#
loop_
_entity_poly.entity_id
_entity_poly.type
_entity_poly.pdbx_seq_one_letter_code
_entity_poly.pdbx_strand_id
1 'polypeptide(L)'
;MPQEISVSYQAVKSKVYKLIDAAVEGEKTDQQIRESLARWWKLIHPADRVVAQKYLLRVLEQSHISLNAMTHALFDANEANHPTATGHERLAKPEHEANSRSAAAF
;
A
#
# COMPACT_ATOMS: atom_id res chain seq x y z
N MET A 1 -29.93 26.96 -14.61
CA MET A 1 -29.47 27.26 -13.24
C MET A 1 -28.21 26.44 -12.98
N PRO A 2 -27.03 27.04 -12.77
CA PRO A 2 -25.83 26.28 -12.42
C PRO A 2 -26.03 25.74 -11.01
N GLN A 3 -26.02 24.42 -10.84
CA GLN A 3 -26.14 23.79 -9.52
C GLN A 3 -24.85 24.07 -8.75
N GLU A 4 -24.92 24.98 -7.79
CA GLU A 4 -23.82 25.26 -6.88
C GLU A 4 -23.64 24.05 -5.96
N ILE A 5 -22.50 23.36 -6.08
CA ILE A 5 -22.19 22.20 -5.25
C ILE A 5 -21.58 22.73 -3.95
N SER A 6 -22.33 22.66 -2.84
CA SER A 6 -21.72 22.80 -1.50
C SER A 6 -20.69 21.69 -1.32
N VAL A 7 -19.42 22.06 -1.17
CA VAL A 7 -18.33 21.07 -1.12
C VAL A 7 -18.30 20.37 0.24
N SER A 8 -18.85 19.16 0.29
CA SER A 8 -18.66 18.24 1.42
C SER A 8 -17.46 17.33 1.22
N TYR A 9 -16.84 16.88 2.31
CA TYR A 9 -15.77 15.88 2.26
C TYR A 9 -16.20 14.60 1.50
N GLN A 10 -17.46 14.18 1.65
CA GLN A 10 -18.01 13.02 0.96
C GLN A 10 -18.09 13.22 -0.55
N ALA A 11 -18.44 14.42 -1.02
CA ALA A 11 -18.47 14.73 -2.45
C ALA A 11 -17.07 14.63 -3.08
N VAL A 12 -16.05 15.16 -2.38
CA VAL A 12 -14.65 15.05 -2.81
C VAL A 12 -14.20 13.59 -2.82
N LYS A 13 -14.47 12.85 -1.74
CA LYS A 13 -14.12 11.43 -1.63
C LYS A 13 -14.74 10.61 -2.77
N SER A 14 -16.04 10.79 -3.02
CA SER A 14 -16.74 10.09 -4.10
C SER A 14 -16.16 10.43 -5.47
N LYS A 15 -15.79 11.70 -5.71
CA LYS A 15 -15.17 12.11 -6.97
C LYS A 15 -13.81 11.45 -7.18
N VAL A 16 -12.97 11.40 -6.16
CA VAL A 16 -11.64 10.78 -6.24
C VAL A 16 -11.76 9.28 -6.48
N TYR A 17 -12.60 8.57 -5.72
CA TYR A 17 -12.74 7.12 -5.86
C TYR A 17 -13.27 6.72 -7.24
N LYS A 18 -14.27 7.43 -7.77
CA LYS A 18 -14.76 7.21 -9.14
C LYS A 18 -13.68 7.45 -10.21
N LEU A 19 -12.74 8.36 -9.97
CA LEU A 19 -11.63 8.58 -10.90
C LEU A 19 -10.58 7.48 -10.79
N ILE A 20 -10.32 6.96 -9.58
CA ILE A 20 -9.43 5.83 -9.36
C ILE A 20 -10.03 4.56 -9.99
N ASP A 21 -11.30 4.26 -9.73
CA ASP A 21 -11.99 3.09 -10.30
C ASP A 21 -11.90 3.10 -11.83
N ALA A 22 -12.27 4.23 -12.46
CA ALA A 22 -12.20 4.38 -13.92
C ALA A 22 -10.76 4.31 -14.48
N ALA A 23 -9.75 4.64 -13.68
CA ALA A 23 -8.34 4.49 -14.07
C ALA A 23 -7.91 3.02 -14.02
N VAL A 24 -8.29 2.32 -12.95
CA VAL A 24 -7.99 0.89 -12.74
C VAL A 24 -8.68 0.02 -13.79
N GLU A 25 -9.92 0.36 -14.15
CA GLU A 25 -10.68 -0.32 -15.21
C GLU A 25 -10.18 0.01 -16.63
N GLY A 26 -9.28 0.99 -16.77
CA GLY A 26 -8.80 1.45 -18.08
C GLY A 26 -9.84 2.24 -18.89
N GLU A 27 -10.98 2.61 -18.29
CA GLU A 27 -12.04 3.41 -18.93
C GLU A 27 -11.58 4.85 -19.22
N LYS A 28 -10.64 5.37 -18.41
CA LYS A 28 -10.08 6.71 -18.55
C LYS A 28 -8.57 6.67 -18.59
N THR A 29 -8.02 7.34 -19.60
CA THR A 29 -6.60 7.72 -19.64
C THR A 29 -6.29 8.80 -18.60
N ASP A 30 -5.01 8.94 -18.24
CA ASP A 30 -4.52 10.00 -17.37
C ASP A 30 -4.96 11.40 -17.82
N GLN A 31 -4.98 11.63 -19.13
CA GLN A 31 -5.42 12.90 -19.71
C GLN A 31 -6.91 13.15 -19.42
N GLN A 32 -7.75 12.15 -19.62
CA GLN A 32 -9.19 12.25 -19.34
C GLN A 32 -9.47 12.40 -17.84
N ILE A 33 -8.65 11.81 -16.96
CA ILE A 33 -8.73 12.00 -15.51
C ILE A 33 -8.42 13.47 -15.15
N ARG A 34 -7.30 14.02 -15.65
CA ARG A 34 -6.91 15.42 -15.44
C ARG A 34 -8.00 16.38 -15.89
N GLU A 35 -8.56 16.16 -17.07
CA GLU A 35 -9.66 16.97 -17.62
C GLU A 35 -10.95 16.82 -16.81
N SER A 36 -11.26 15.61 -16.33
CA SER A 36 -12.43 15.38 -15.49
C SER A 36 -12.32 16.11 -14.14
N LEU A 37 -11.14 16.09 -13.54
CA LEU A 37 -10.87 16.82 -12.30
C LEU A 37 -10.91 18.33 -12.54
N ALA A 38 -10.28 18.83 -13.60
CA ALA A 38 -10.28 20.25 -13.94
C ALA A 38 -11.69 20.79 -14.24
N ARG A 39 -12.53 20.02 -14.95
CA ARG A 39 -13.94 20.37 -15.18
C ARG A 39 -14.72 20.40 -13.88
N TRP A 40 -14.56 19.39 -13.03
CA TRP A 40 -15.23 19.36 -11.72
C TRP A 40 -14.78 20.52 -10.82
N TRP A 41 -13.49 20.86 -10.81
CA TRP A 41 -12.94 21.98 -10.05
C TRP A 41 -13.56 23.32 -10.43
N LYS A 42 -13.89 23.53 -11.72
CA LYS A 42 -14.57 24.73 -12.21
C LYS A 42 -16.01 24.87 -11.70
N LEU A 43 -16.66 23.77 -11.29
CA LEU A 43 -18.01 23.77 -10.73
C LEU A 43 -18.04 24.12 -9.25
N ILE A 44 -16.88 24.13 -8.57
CA ILE A 44 -16.77 24.46 -7.16
C ILE A 44 -16.84 25.98 -6.98
N HIS A 45 -17.73 26.41 -6.09
CA HIS A 45 -17.89 27.81 -5.73
C HIS A 45 -16.56 28.39 -5.22
N PRO A 46 -16.12 29.58 -5.68
CA PRO A 46 -14.81 30.14 -5.34
C PRO A 46 -14.53 30.21 -3.83
N ALA A 47 -15.54 30.49 -3.01
CA ALA A 47 -15.41 30.55 -1.55
C ALA A 47 -15.08 29.18 -0.91
N ASP A 48 -15.50 28.07 -1.53
CA ASP A 48 -15.30 26.72 -1.00
C ASP A 48 -14.00 26.06 -1.49
N ARG A 49 -13.28 26.69 -2.44
CA ARG A 49 -12.10 26.10 -3.09
C ARG A 49 -10.99 25.75 -2.09
N VAL A 50 -10.78 26.58 -1.07
CA VAL A 50 -9.75 26.31 -0.04
C VAL A 50 -10.06 25.03 0.72
N VAL A 51 -11.33 24.84 1.11
CA VAL A 51 -11.80 23.66 1.82
C VAL A 51 -11.77 22.43 0.89
N ALA A 52 -12.24 22.59 -0.36
CA ALA A 52 -12.21 21.57 -1.39
C ALA A 52 -10.79 21.05 -1.66
N GLN A 53 -9.82 21.97 -1.77
CA GLN A 53 -8.41 21.64 -1.98
C GLN A 53 -7.87 20.82 -0.82
N LYS A 54 -8.13 21.26 0.41
CA LYS A 54 -7.71 20.55 1.63
C LYS A 54 -8.29 19.13 1.67
N TYR A 55 -9.57 18.98 1.36
CA TYR A 55 -10.21 17.65 1.30
C TYR A 55 -9.63 16.79 0.18
N LEU A 56 -9.39 17.36 -1.00
CA LEU A 56 -8.86 16.64 -2.15
C LEU A 56 -7.46 16.10 -1.85
N LEU A 57 -6.58 16.95 -1.33
CA LEU A 57 -5.23 16.55 -0.93
C LEU A 57 -5.26 15.45 0.13
N ARG A 58 -6.10 15.60 1.16
CA ARG A 58 -6.23 14.59 2.22
C ARG A 58 -6.71 13.24 1.69
N VAL A 59 -7.71 13.22 0.81
CA VAL A 59 -8.23 11.98 0.23
C VAL A 59 -7.17 11.32 -0.67
N LEU A 60 -6.47 12.11 -1.49
CA LEU A 60 -5.41 11.59 -2.37
C LEU A 60 -4.24 11.00 -1.56
N GLU A 61 -3.77 11.72 -0.55
CA GLU A 61 -2.70 11.26 0.34
C GLU A 61 -3.10 9.96 1.06
N GLN A 62 -4.29 9.91 1.66
CA GLN A 62 -4.77 8.71 2.34
C GLN A 62 -4.91 7.53 1.37
N SER A 63 -5.41 7.78 0.15
CA SER A 63 -5.54 6.73 -0.89
C SER A 63 -4.17 6.20 -1.30
N HIS A 64 -3.19 7.07 -1.47
CA HIS A 64 -1.81 6.67 -1.77
C HIS A 64 -1.19 5.82 -0.65
N ILE A 65 -1.33 6.24 0.61
CA ILE A 65 -0.87 5.47 1.77
C ILE A 65 -1.51 4.08 1.79
N SER A 66 -2.83 4.02 1.60
CA SER A 66 -3.56 2.75 1.60
C SER A 66 -3.16 1.82 0.46
N LEU A 67 -3.00 2.33 -0.77
CA LEU A 67 -2.51 1.55 -1.91
C LEU A 67 -1.08 1.04 -1.66
N ASN A 68 -0.21 1.88 -1.11
CA ASN A 68 1.16 1.47 -0.79
C ASN A 68 1.20 0.39 0.31
N ALA A 69 0.34 0.50 1.33
CA ALA A 69 0.21 -0.52 2.37
C ALA A 69 -0.26 -1.87 1.78
N MET A 70 -1.19 -1.86 0.82
CA MET A 70 -1.61 -3.08 0.11
C MET A 70 -0.47 -3.70 -0.70
N THR A 71 0.32 -2.88 -1.39
CA THR A 71 1.51 -3.33 -2.12
C THR A 71 2.54 -3.98 -1.19
N HIS A 72 2.84 -3.36 -0.05
CA HIS A 72 3.74 -3.94 0.95
C HIS A 72 3.20 -5.27 1.51
N ALA A 73 1.92 -5.31 1.90
CA ALA A 73 1.31 -6.54 2.40
C ALA A 73 1.37 -7.70 1.39
N LEU A 74 1.26 -7.39 0.09
CA LEU A 74 1.41 -8.39 -0.97
C LEU A 74 2.86 -8.90 -1.08
N PHE A 75 3.85 -8.03 -0.96
CA PHE A 75 5.26 -8.43 -0.96
C PHE A 75 5.60 -9.28 0.26
N ASP A 76 5.18 -8.86 1.46
CA ASP A 76 5.39 -9.61 2.69
C ASP A 76 4.77 -11.02 2.61
N ALA A 77 3.55 -11.13 2.06
CA ALA A 77 2.90 -12.42 1.84
C ALA A 77 3.63 -13.30 0.81
N ASN A 78 4.24 -12.70 -0.22
CA ASN A 78 5.01 -13.45 -1.21
C ASN A 78 6.35 -13.95 -0.63
N GLU A 79 7.01 -13.16 0.19
CA GLU A 79 8.24 -13.57 0.90
C GLU A 79 7.95 -14.70 1.91
N ALA A 80 6.83 -14.65 2.63
CA ALA A 80 6.40 -15.73 3.51
C ALA A 80 6.12 -17.05 2.77
N ASN A 81 5.75 -17.01 1.50
CA ASN A 81 5.52 -18.18 0.65
C ASN A 81 6.80 -18.73 0.00
N HIS A 82 7.94 -18.05 0.15
CA HIS A 82 9.27 -18.57 -0.18
C HIS A 82 10.03 -18.85 1.14
N PRO A 83 9.73 -19.95 1.86
CA PRO A 83 10.65 -20.42 2.87
C PRO A 83 11.94 -20.77 2.13
N THR A 84 12.97 -19.95 2.32
CA THR A 84 14.31 -20.35 1.93
C THR A 84 14.57 -21.68 2.62
N ALA A 85 14.66 -22.73 1.80
CA ALA A 85 15.26 -24.00 2.18
C ALA A 85 16.75 -23.75 2.42
N THR A 86 17.08 -22.96 3.44
CA THR A 86 18.44 -22.83 3.94
C THR A 86 18.56 -23.85 5.04
N GLY A 87 19.11 -25.00 4.67
CA GLY A 87 19.35 -26.11 5.57
C GLY A 87 20.15 -25.68 6.79
N HIS A 88 19.59 -25.95 7.97
CA HIS A 88 20.41 -26.39 9.08
C HIS A 88 20.13 -27.88 9.26
N GLU A 89 20.84 -28.67 8.45
CA GLU A 89 21.16 -30.05 8.76
C GLU A 89 21.98 -30.03 10.06
N ARG A 90 21.28 -30.05 11.20
CA ARG A 90 21.91 -30.28 12.50
C ARG A 90 22.16 -31.77 12.59
N LEU A 91 23.26 -32.17 11.94
CA LEU A 91 23.81 -33.51 11.88
C LEU A 91 23.81 -34.12 13.29
N ALA A 92 22.88 -35.04 13.52
CA ALA A 92 22.93 -35.93 14.67
C ALA A 92 24.00 -36.99 14.41
N LYS A 93 24.99 -37.12 15.30
CA LYS A 93 25.74 -38.37 15.56
C LYS A 93 26.63 -38.25 16.81
N PRO A 94 27.04 -39.36 17.44
CA PRO A 94 26.69 -39.69 18.82
C PRO A 94 27.90 -39.70 19.75
N GLU A 95 27.62 -39.90 21.03
CA GLU A 95 28.56 -40.12 22.12
C GLU A 95 29.67 -41.13 21.76
N HIS A 96 30.93 -40.76 22.02
CA HIS A 96 32.03 -41.71 22.13
C HIS A 96 32.85 -41.40 23.39
N GLU A 97 32.43 -42.05 24.46
CA GLU A 97 33.22 -42.60 25.57
C GLU A 97 34.68 -42.13 25.70
N ALA A 98 34.91 -41.13 26.56
CA ALA A 98 36.22 -40.79 27.08
C ALA A 98 36.52 -41.65 28.33
N ASN A 99 37.08 -42.84 28.12
CA ASN A 99 37.71 -43.62 29.19
C ASN A 99 39.15 -43.96 28.83
N SER A 100 40.04 -42.96 28.95
CA SER A 100 41.49 -43.16 28.97
C SER A 100 41.96 -43.00 30.41
N ARG A 101 42.05 -44.13 31.12
CA ARG A 101 42.75 -44.23 32.40
C ARG A 101 44.22 -43.85 32.21
N SER A 102 44.71 -43.07 33.18
CA SER A 102 46.05 -42.52 33.33
C SER A 102 47.20 -43.50 33.07
N ALA A 103 48.29 -42.86 32.64
CA ALA A 103 49.61 -43.38 32.35
C ALA A 103 50.34 -44.10 33.52
N ALA A 104 51.34 -44.84 33.07
CA ALA A 104 52.35 -45.65 33.74
C ALA A 104 53.05 -45.07 34.99
N ALA A 105 53.53 -45.98 35.84
CA ALA A 105 54.83 -45.88 36.49
C ALA A 105 55.41 -47.29 36.71
N PHE A 106 56.53 -47.56 36.06
CA PHE A 106 57.56 -48.52 36.49
C PHE A 106 58.51 -47.81 37.45
#